data_AF-A0A8S2Y1B7-F1
#
_entry.id   AF-A0A8S2Y1B7-F1
#
_cell.length_a   1.000
_cell.length_b   1.000
_cell.length_c   1.000
_cell.angle_alpha   90.00
_cell.angle_beta   90.00
_cell.angle_gamma   90.00
#
_symmetry.space_group_name_H-M   'P 1'
#
loop_
_entity.id
_entity.type
_entity.pdbx_description
1 polymer ?
#
loop_
_entity_poly.entity_id
_entity_poly.type
_entity_poly.pdbx_seq_one_letter_code
_entity_poly.pdbx_strand_id
1 'polypeptide(L)'
;MPRGFSRRIIQHGILLCTSAASTCFLGQYMLEKNKLRASSAPLHRPAVWLDDYPSREAQIDIMSKESEYDIVVVGGGATGCGVAVDAASRGLKVALVEKYDFSSGTSSRSTKLIHGGVRYLQKAIMQFDSEQVIN
;
A
#
# COMPACT_ATOMS: atom_id res chain seq x y z
N MET A 1 -54.25 -10.48 -45.26
CA MET A 1 -53.60 -11.41 -44.32
C MET A 1 -52.65 -10.63 -43.39
N PRO A 2 -52.63 -10.91 -42.08
CA PRO A 2 -52.11 -9.98 -41.06
C PRO A 2 -50.58 -10.09 -40.89
N ARG A 3 -49.83 -9.02 -41.24
CA ARG A 3 -48.36 -8.94 -41.08
C ARG A 3 -47.90 -8.29 -39.75
N GLY A 4 -48.80 -8.10 -38.77
CA GLY A 4 -48.54 -7.35 -37.54
C GLY A 4 -48.24 -8.18 -36.28
N PHE A 5 -48.68 -9.44 -36.23
CA PHE A 5 -48.60 -10.27 -35.02
C PHE A 5 -47.19 -10.83 -34.75
N SER A 6 -46.47 -11.20 -35.81
CA SER A 6 -45.14 -11.81 -35.71
C SER A 6 -44.04 -10.85 -35.24
N ARG A 7 -44.09 -9.55 -35.61
CA ARG A 7 -43.07 -8.57 -35.20
C ARG A 7 -43.10 -8.23 -33.71
N ARG A 8 -44.29 -8.23 -33.08
CA ARG A 8 -44.41 -7.97 -31.62
C ARG A 8 -43.83 -9.10 -30.78
N ILE A 9 -44.04 -10.36 -31.17
CA ILE A 9 -43.48 -11.51 -30.45
C ILE A 9 -41.95 -11.50 -30.47
N ILE A 10 -41.36 -11.17 -31.62
CA ILE A 10 -39.90 -11.08 -31.77
C ILE A 10 -39.34 -9.92 -30.93
N GLN A 11 -39.96 -8.73 -31.00
CA GLN A 11 -39.50 -7.56 -30.24
C GLN A 11 -39.63 -7.76 -28.72
N HIS A 12 -40.75 -8.32 -28.23
CA HIS A 12 -40.93 -8.59 -26.80
C HIS A 12 -40.04 -9.74 -26.30
N GLY A 13 -39.80 -10.77 -27.13
CA GLY A 13 -38.90 -11.89 -26.77
C GLY A 13 -37.44 -11.47 -26.65
N ILE A 14 -36.94 -10.60 -27.55
CA ILE A 14 -35.56 -10.08 -27.50
C ILE A 14 -35.36 -9.16 -26.28
N LEU A 15 -36.36 -8.33 -25.93
CA LEU A 15 -36.29 -7.44 -24.77
C LEU A 15 -36.31 -8.23 -23.43
N LEU A 16 -37.04 -9.35 -23.37
CA LEU A 16 -37.02 -10.23 -22.20
C LEU A 16 -35.66 -10.94 -22.03
N CYS A 17 -35.03 -11.37 -23.13
CA CYS A 17 -33.73 -12.06 -23.05
C CYS A 17 -32.59 -11.12 -22.63
N THR A 18 -32.59 -9.88 -23.10
CA THR A 18 -31.54 -8.90 -22.77
C THR A 18 -31.60 -8.44 -21.31
N SER A 19 -32.81 -8.30 -20.75
CA SER A 19 -32.99 -7.98 -19.33
C SER A 19 -32.57 -9.14 -18.43
N ALA A 20 -32.92 -10.39 -18.77
CA ALA A 20 -32.51 -11.58 -18.03
C ALA A 20 -30.99 -11.82 -18.05
N ALA A 21 -30.33 -11.62 -19.20
CA ALA A 21 -28.88 -11.73 -19.30
C ALA A 21 -28.17 -10.66 -18.43
N SER A 22 -28.70 -9.43 -18.43
CA SER A 22 -28.14 -8.32 -17.65
C SER A 22 -28.26 -8.55 -16.14
N THR A 23 -29.40 -9.06 -15.66
CA THR A 23 -29.58 -9.36 -14.23
C THR A 23 -28.74 -10.55 -13.79
N CYS A 24 -28.56 -11.57 -14.63
CA CYS A 24 -27.71 -12.72 -14.32
C CYS A 24 -26.23 -12.34 -14.26
N PHE A 25 -25.75 -11.53 -15.21
CA PHE A 25 -24.37 -11.04 -15.23
C PHE A 25 -24.07 -10.09 -14.06
N LEU A 26 -24.99 -9.18 -13.73
CA LEU A 26 -24.86 -8.32 -12.56
C LEU A 26 -24.90 -9.13 -11.26
N GLY A 27 -25.76 -10.16 -11.18
CA GLY A 27 -25.83 -11.07 -10.05
C GLY A 27 -24.53 -11.85 -9.85
N GLN A 28 -23.96 -12.41 -10.93
CA GLN A 28 -22.66 -13.09 -10.90
C GLN A 28 -21.54 -12.13 -10.50
N TYR A 29 -21.50 -10.93 -11.05
CA TYR A 29 -20.52 -9.90 -10.71
C TYR A 29 -20.61 -9.47 -9.24
N MET A 30 -21.82 -9.29 -8.70
CA MET A 30 -22.02 -8.94 -7.30
C MET A 30 -21.64 -10.10 -6.37
N LEU A 31 -21.93 -11.35 -6.75
CA LEU A 31 -21.50 -12.53 -6.00
C LEU A 31 -19.98 -12.68 -6.00
N GLU A 32 -19.32 -12.43 -7.14
CA GLU A 32 -17.87 -12.45 -7.26
C GLU A 32 -17.22 -11.34 -6.43
N LYS A 33 -17.74 -10.10 -6.50
CA LYS A 33 -17.31 -9.01 -5.61
C LYS A 33 -17.55 -9.29 -4.14
N ASN A 34 -18.66 -9.94 -3.78
CA ASN A 34 -18.92 -10.32 -2.39
C ASN A 34 -18.00 -11.45 -1.92
N LYS A 35 -17.62 -12.41 -2.79
CA LYS A 35 -16.61 -13.41 -2.47
C LYS A 35 -15.24 -12.77 -2.26
N LEU A 36 -14.86 -11.78 -3.07
CA LEU A 36 -13.61 -11.02 -2.89
C LEU A 36 -13.63 -10.18 -1.61
N ARG A 37 -14.77 -9.59 -1.25
CA ARG A 37 -14.97 -8.88 0.03
C ARG A 37 -15.04 -9.81 1.25
N ALA A 38 -15.57 -11.03 1.09
CA ALA A 38 -15.55 -12.04 2.15
C ALA A 38 -14.17 -12.69 2.30
N SER A 39 -13.37 -12.71 1.22
CA SER A 39 -11.98 -13.14 1.18
C SER A 39 -10.99 -12.08 1.69
N SER A 40 -11.40 -10.82 1.91
CA SER A 40 -10.58 -9.93 2.72
C SER A 40 -10.63 -10.47 4.13
N ALA A 41 -9.61 -11.26 4.48
CA ALA A 41 -9.39 -11.83 5.80
C ALA A 41 -9.77 -10.81 6.89
N PRO A 42 -10.35 -11.25 8.01
CA PRO A 42 -10.73 -10.34 9.07
C PRO A 42 -9.56 -9.40 9.39
N LEU A 43 -9.81 -8.08 9.41
CA LEU A 43 -8.86 -7.07 9.91
C LEU A 43 -8.63 -7.21 11.43
N HIS A 44 -8.71 -8.42 11.96
CA HIS A 44 -8.14 -8.77 13.24
C HIS A 44 -6.68 -9.15 12.97
N ARG A 45 -5.84 -8.13 12.72
CA ARG A 45 -4.40 -8.34 12.92
C ARG A 45 -4.28 -8.71 14.41
N PRO A 46 -3.79 -9.91 14.76
CA PRO A 46 -3.48 -10.16 16.17
C PRO A 46 -2.57 -9.03 16.62
N ALA A 47 -2.78 -8.53 17.84
CA ALA A 47 -1.80 -7.65 18.44
C ALA A 47 -0.47 -8.41 18.38
N VAL A 48 0.42 -8.02 17.48
CA VAL A 48 1.75 -8.60 17.36
C VAL A 48 2.47 -8.11 18.61
N TRP A 49 2.48 -8.94 19.64
CA TRP A 49 3.19 -8.67 20.88
C TRP A 49 4.69 -8.71 20.59
N LEU A 50 5.46 -7.91 21.32
CA LEU A 50 6.91 -7.78 21.19
C LEU A 50 7.68 -9.12 21.36
N ASP A 51 7.00 -10.16 21.83
CA ASP A 51 7.55 -11.48 22.14
C ASP A 51 7.91 -12.32 20.91
N ASP A 52 7.39 -11.97 19.72
CA ASP A 52 7.67 -12.69 18.47
C ASP A 52 8.89 -12.15 17.69
N TYR A 53 9.57 -11.12 18.21
CA TYR A 53 10.76 -10.61 17.53
C TYR A 53 11.98 -11.48 17.81
N PRO A 54 12.75 -11.87 16.78
CA PRO A 54 13.98 -12.61 16.99
C PRO A 54 14.93 -11.78 17.86
N SER A 55 15.61 -12.42 18.82
CA SER A 55 16.63 -11.76 19.62
C SER A 55 17.73 -11.20 18.71
N ARG A 56 18.51 -10.24 19.22
CA ARG A 56 19.62 -9.65 18.45
C ARG A 56 20.59 -10.74 17.97
N GLU A 57 20.87 -11.72 18.81
CA GLU A 57 21.75 -12.85 18.50
C GLU A 57 21.17 -13.70 17.38
N ALA A 58 19.87 -13.99 17.41
CA ALA A 58 19.19 -14.71 16.34
C ALA A 58 19.20 -13.91 15.03
N GLN A 59 19.03 -12.59 15.07
CA GLN A 59 19.11 -11.73 13.89
C GLN A 59 20.52 -11.75 13.27
N ILE A 60 21.57 -11.70 14.11
CA ILE A 60 22.97 -11.80 13.64
C ILE A 60 23.23 -13.18 13.04
N ASP A 61 22.74 -14.25 13.66
CA ASP A 61 22.89 -15.62 13.16
C ASP A 61 22.23 -15.78 11.78
N ILE A 62 20.98 -15.29 11.63
CA ILE A 62 20.29 -15.22 10.34
C ILE A 62 21.16 -14.45 9.32
N MET A 63 21.62 -13.24 9.68
CA MET A 63 22.45 -12.44 8.77
C MET A 63 23.77 -13.09 8.38
N SER A 64 24.36 -13.90 9.27
CA SER A 64 25.62 -14.60 9.01
C SER A 64 25.47 -15.85 8.15
N LYS A 65 24.30 -16.48 8.19
CA LYS A 65 23.97 -17.68 7.41
C LYS A 65 23.49 -17.35 6.00
N GLU A 66 22.92 -16.16 5.81
CA GLU A 66 22.51 -15.69 4.50
C GLU A 66 23.73 -15.38 3.61
N SER A 67 23.76 -15.94 2.41
CA SER A 67 24.91 -15.81 1.51
C SER A 67 25.00 -14.43 0.84
N GLU A 68 23.86 -13.84 0.47
CA GLU A 68 23.80 -12.58 -0.27
C GLU A 68 22.53 -11.77 0.09
N TYR A 69 22.64 -10.44 0.03
CA TYR A 69 21.55 -9.48 0.17
C TYR A 69 21.50 -8.61 -1.09
N ASP A 70 20.28 -8.29 -1.55
CA ASP A 70 20.11 -7.38 -2.70
C ASP A 70 20.43 -5.94 -2.30
N ILE A 71 20.06 -5.54 -1.08
CA ILE A 71 20.29 -4.19 -0.55
C ILE A 71 20.73 -4.27 0.91
N VAL A 72 21.76 -3.49 1.26
CA VAL A 72 22.17 -3.26 2.64
C VAL A 72 21.98 -1.78 2.98
N VAL A 73 21.14 -1.50 3.98
CA VAL A 73 20.86 -0.16 4.49
C VAL A 73 21.69 0.08 5.75
N VAL A 74 22.48 1.14 5.73
CA VAL A 74 23.28 1.56 6.90
C VAL A 74 22.60 2.75 7.56
N GLY A 75 22.16 2.57 8.80
CA GLY A 75 21.47 3.57 9.61
C GLY A 75 19.97 3.29 9.76
N GLY A 76 19.52 3.05 10.98
CA GLY A 76 18.14 2.79 11.38
C GLY A 76 17.36 4.05 11.77
N GLY A 77 17.67 5.19 11.14
CA GLY A 77 16.87 6.42 11.25
C GLY A 77 15.61 6.36 10.39
N ALA A 78 14.78 7.41 10.43
CA ALA A 78 13.53 7.48 9.68
C ALA A 78 13.72 7.19 8.17
N THR A 79 14.78 7.76 7.57
CA THR A 79 15.10 7.55 6.15
C THR A 79 15.51 6.10 5.87
N GLY A 80 16.44 5.53 6.64
CA GLY A 80 16.92 4.18 6.41
C GLY A 80 15.83 3.13 6.64
N CYS A 81 15.03 3.28 7.68
CA CYS A 81 13.85 2.42 7.89
C CYS A 81 12.85 2.54 6.73
N GLY A 82 12.60 3.75 6.22
CA GLY A 82 11.73 3.96 5.06
C GLY A 82 12.24 3.26 3.80
N VAL A 83 13.53 3.37 3.51
CA VAL A 83 14.18 2.69 2.38
C VAL A 83 14.11 1.18 2.53
N ALA A 84 14.38 0.66 3.73
CA ALA A 84 14.33 -0.78 3.97
C ALA A 84 12.91 -1.34 3.80
N VAL A 85 11.89 -0.63 4.28
CA VAL A 85 10.48 -1.03 4.10
C VAL A 85 10.07 -0.97 2.63
N ASP A 86 10.45 0.08 1.88
CA ASP A 86 10.15 0.17 0.45
C ASP A 86 10.82 -0.98 -0.35
N ALA A 87 12.10 -1.22 -0.12
CA ALA A 87 12.84 -2.29 -0.76
C ALA A 87 12.27 -3.68 -0.41
N ALA A 88 11.98 -3.94 0.86
CA ALA A 88 11.37 -5.20 1.29
C ALA A 88 9.96 -5.39 0.70
N SER A 89 9.17 -4.32 0.59
CA SER A 89 7.83 -4.35 -0.02
C SER A 89 7.88 -4.69 -1.52
N ARG A 90 9.01 -4.44 -2.18
CA ARG A 90 9.28 -4.85 -3.57
C ARG A 90 9.76 -6.30 -3.70
N GLY A 91 9.87 -7.03 -2.59
CA GLY A 91 10.35 -8.41 -2.56
C GLY A 91 11.87 -8.55 -2.61
N LEU A 92 12.62 -7.47 -2.42
CA LEU A 92 14.08 -7.53 -2.32
C LEU A 92 14.50 -8.06 -0.95
N LYS A 93 15.63 -8.76 -0.91
CA LYS A 93 16.25 -9.22 0.32
C LYS A 93 17.10 -8.11 0.91
N VAL A 94 16.64 -7.54 2.03
CA VAL A 94 17.24 -6.34 2.62
C VAL A 94 17.84 -6.65 3.98
N ALA A 95 19.07 -6.19 4.21
CA ALA A 95 19.66 -6.08 5.54
C ALA A 95 19.68 -4.62 5.98
N LEU A 96 19.33 -4.33 7.24
CA LEU A 96 19.49 -3.00 7.83
C LEU A 96 20.34 -3.12 9.09
N VAL A 97 21.37 -2.28 9.19
CA VAL A 97 22.25 -2.21 10.37
C VAL A 97 22.22 -0.82 10.99
N GLU A 98 22.08 -0.77 12.31
CA GLU A 98 22.17 0.44 13.12
C GLU A 98 23.21 0.24 14.23
N LYS A 99 23.99 1.28 14.52
CA LYS A 99 25.05 1.24 15.53
C LYS A 99 24.47 1.28 16.94
N TYR A 100 23.41 2.04 17.15
CA TYR A 100 22.76 2.22 18.45
C TYR A 100 21.36 1.60 18.42
N ASP A 101 20.37 2.28 19.01
CA ASP A 101 18.96 1.92 18.90
C ASP A 101 18.31 2.55 17.67
N PHE A 102 17.21 1.98 17.21
CA PHE A 102 16.43 2.52 16.09
C PHE A 102 15.97 3.96 16.38
N SER A 103 16.06 4.83 15.36
CA SER A 103 15.69 6.25 15.46
C SER A 103 16.51 7.07 16.48
N SER A 104 17.57 6.51 17.07
CA SER A 104 18.36 7.17 18.12
C SER A 104 19.11 8.45 17.69
N GLY A 105 19.23 8.72 16.39
CA GLY A 105 19.86 9.92 15.81
C GLY A 105 18.96 11.17 15.79
N THR A 106 18.97 11.91 14.67
CA THR A 106 18.13 13.11 14.48
C THR A 106 16.63 12.78 14.45
N SER A 107 16.27 11.58 14.00
CA SER A 107 14.88 11.13 13.87
C SER A 107 14.08 11.15 15.18
N SER A 108 14.72 10.92 16.34
CA SER A 108 14.09 11.03 17.67
C SER A 108 14.08 12.46 18.24
N ARG A 109 14.92 13.36 17.70
CA ARG A 109 15.14 14.74 18.18
C ARG A 109 14.39 15.80 17.37
N SER A 110 13.32 15.42 16.67
CA SER A 110 12.46 16.36 15.96
C SER A 110 11.44 17.03 16.89
N THR A 111 10.73 18.03 16.38
CA THR A 111 9.55 18.62 17.02
C THR A 111 8.37 17.65 17.11
N LYS A 112 8.49 16.45 16.49
CA LYS A 112 7.44 15.42 16.40
C LYS A 112 6.15 15.94 15.76
N LEU A 113 6.26 16.93 14.87
CA LEU A 113 5.15 17.47 14.09
C LEU A 113 5.39 17.18 12.61
N ILE A 114 4.38 16.64 11.95
CA ILE A 114 4.35 16.54 10.50
C ILE A 114 3.74 17.84 9.97
N HIS A 115 4.54 18.67 9.30
CA HIS A 115 4.06 19.90 8.69
C HIS A 115 4.73 20.12 7.33
N GLY A 116 3.95 20.61 6.34
CA GLY A 116 4.45 20.91 4.99
C GLY A 116 5.29 22.18 4.90
N GLY A 117 5.82 22.68 6.03
CA GLY A 117 6.73 23.83 5.99
C GLY A 117 6.11 25.16 5.54
N VAL A 118 4.89 25.51 5.97
CA VAL A 118 4.17 26.75 5.55
C VAL A 118 5.04 28.03 5.66
N ARG A 119 5.97 28.08 6.62
CA ARG A 119 6.95 29.17 6.79
C ARG A 119 7.88 29.34 5.58
N TYR A 120 8.29 28.25 4.96
CA TYR A 120 9.16 28.26 3.78
C TYR A 120 8.42 28.79 2.54
N LEU A 121 7.14 28.44 2.39
CA LEU A 121 6.28 28.97 1.32
C LEU A 121 6.10 30.49 1.44
N GLN A 122 5.89 30.99 2.65
CA GLN A 122 5.81 32.43 2.90
C GLN A 122 7.12 33.13 2.49
N LYS A 123 8.26 32.54 2.82
CA LYS A 123 9.59 33.09 2.46
C LYS A 123 9.78 33.15 0.95
N ALA A 124 9.47 32.05 0.25
CA ALA A 124 9.58 31.97 -1.21
C ALA A 124 8.72 33.04 -1.93
N ILE A 125 7.45 33.21 -1.48
CA ILE A 125 6.51 34.12 -2.13
C ILE A 125 6.76 35.59 -1.75
N MET A 126 7.01 35.88 -0.46
CA MET A 126 7.10 37.27 0.01
C MET A 126 8.51 37.86 -0.07
N GLN A 127 9.55 37.02 -0.04
CA GLN A 127 10.95 37.48 -0.04
C GLN A 127 11.68 37.16 -1.36
N PHE A 128 10.99 36.56 -2.35
CA PHE A 128 11.56 36.14 -3.65
C PHE A 128 12.87 35.35 -3.51
N ASP A 129 12.94 34.52 -2.47
CA ASP A 129 14.11 33.68 -2.21
C ASP A 129 14.11 32.49 -3.19
N SER A 130 14.87 32.64 -4.29
CA SER A 130 14.91 31.67 -5.39
C SER A 130 15.45 30.29 -4.97
N GLU A 131 16.22 30.20 -3.89
CA GLU A 131 16.75 28.92 -3.39
C GLU A 131 15.65 28.00 -2.83
N GLN A 132 14.53 28.57 -2.39
CA GLN A 132 13.39 27.83 -1.83
C GLN A 132 12.38 27.37 -2.91
N VAL A 133 12.50 27.86 -4.14
CA VAL A 133 11.58 27.53 -5.26
C VAL A 133 12.15 26.45 -6.18
N ILE A 134 13.48 26.29 -6.21
CA ILE A 134 14.19 25.51 -7.24
C ILE A 134 14.71 24.15 -6.71
N ASN A 135 14.61 23.89 -5.40
CA ASN A 135 14.95 22.59 -4.79
C ASN A 135 13.71 21.78 -4.40
#